data_AF-A0A955PQB7-F1
#
_entry.id   AF-A0A955PQB7-F1
#
_cell.length_a   1.000
_cell.length_b   1.000
_cell.length_c   1.000
_cell.angle_alpha   90.00
_cell.angle_beta   90.00
_cell.angle_gamma   90.00
#
_symmetry.space_group_name_H-M   'P 1'
#
loop_
_entity.id
_entity.type
_entity.pdbx_description
1 polymer ?
#
loop_
_entity_poly.entity_id
_entity_poly.type
_entity_poly.pdbx_seq_one_letter_code
_entity_poly.pdbx_strand_id
1 'polypeptide(L)'
;AIKFSEVEDAVKRGNKTNYGLSAAVWTRDIKKAHRIARQIRAGVVWINTYNQFDAASPFGGYKESGIGRELGKFALDNYLQTKSVWVAL
;
A
#
# COMPACT_ATOMS: atom_id res chain seq x y z
N ALA A 1 17.31 -11.89 -11.72
CA ALA A 1 16.69 -11.77 -10.39
C ALA A 1 17.71 -11.28 -9.38
N ILE A 2 17.31 -10.39 -8.47
CA ILE A 2 18.19 -9.92 -7.39
C ILE A 2 18.11 -10.93 -6.24
N LYS A 3 19.22 -11.59 -5.91
CA LYS A 3 19.27 -12.59 -4.84
C LYS A 3 19.32 -11.94 -3.46
N PHE A 4 18.76 -12.63 -2.47
CA PHE A 4 18.83 -12.31 -1.04
C PHE A 4 18.86 -13.61 -0.23
N SER A 5 19.44 -13.56 0.96
CA SER A 5 19.48 -14.71 1.89
C SER A 5 18.52 -14.49 3.06
N GLU A 6 18.46 -13.26 3.57
CA GLU A 6 17.58 -12.87 4.66
C GLU A 6 16.41 -12.02 4.15
N VAL A 7 15.21 -12.31 4.65
CA VAL A 7 13.99 -11.61 4.26
C VAL A 7 14.05 -10.14 4.68
N GLU A 8 14.60 -9.85 5.85
CA GLU A 8 14.77 -8.50 6.38
C GLU A 8 15.67 -7.63 5.48
N ASP A 9 16.71 -8.22 4.88
CA ASP A 9 17.54 -7.51 3.89
C ASP A 9 16.74 -7.20 2.61
N ALA A 10 15.96 -8.17 2.12
CA ALA A 10 15.11 -7.97 0.96
C ALA A 10 14.08 -6.84 1.17
N VAL A 11 13.47 -6.76 2.36
CA VAL A 11 12.54 -5.67 2.72
C VAL A 11 13.26 -4.33 2.81
N LYS A 12 14.42 -4.27 3.46
CA LYS A 12 15.23 -3.03 3.55
C LYS A 12 15.59 -2.52 2.16
N ARG A 13 16.06 -3.41 1.27
CA ARG A 13 16.43 -3.08 -0.11
C ARG A 13 15.21 -2.67 -0.94
N GLY A 14 14.09 -3.39 -0.82
CA GLY A 14 12.83 -3.04 -1.48
C GLY A 14 12.29 -1.67 -1.06
N ASN A 15 12.52 -1.26 0.19
CA ASN A 15 12.14 0.05 0.69
C ASN A 15 13.12 1.18 0.32
N LYS A 16 14.35 0.85 -0.10
CA LYS A 16 15.43 1.78 -0.48
C LYS A 16 15.23 2.27 -1.93
N THR A 17 14.14 2.98 -2.14
CA THR A 17 13.76 3.61 -3.41
C THR A 17 12.94 4.87 -3.10
N ASN A 18 12.91 5.81 -4.02
CA ASN A 18 12.05 6.99 -3.92
C ASN A 18 10.56 6.66 -4.17
N TYR A 19 10.30 5.49 -4.74
CA TYR A 19 8.95 5.03 -5.09
C TYR A 19 8.33 4.15 -4.01
N GLY A 20 7.04 3.89 -4.15
CA GLY A 20 6.25 3.08 -3.23
C GLY A 20 4.82 2.83 -3.74
N LEU A 21 4.64 2.54 -5.02
CA LEU A 21 3.31 2.29 -5.58
C LEU A 21 2.77 0.93 -5.14
N SER A 22 3.47 -0.14 -5.50
CA SER A 22 3.03 -1.50 -5.24
C SER A 22 4.19 -2.44 -4.96
N ALA A 23 3.90 -3.55 -4.28
CA ALA A 23 4.83 -4.65 -4.07
C ALA A 23 4.10 -5.99 -4.01
N ALA A 24 4.84 -7.09 -4.02
CA ALA A 24 4.26 -8.40 -3.76
C ALA A 24 5.18 -9.31 -2.97
N VAL A 25 4.55 -10.23 -2.22
CA VAL A 25 5.20 -11.24 -1.39
C VAL A 25 4.75 -12.62 -1.85
N TRP A 26 5.70 -13.48 -2.17
CA TRP A 26 5.45 -14.86 -2.57
C TRP A 26 5.99 -15.80 -1.49
N THR A 27 5.09 -16.45 -0.76
CA THR A 27 5.47 -17.39 0.31
C THR A 27 4.29 -18.29 0.68
N ARG A 28 4.59 -19.51 1.14
CA ARG A 28 3.59 -20.43 1.70
C ARG A 28 3.32 -20.19 3.20
N ASP A 29 4.19 -19.43 3.88
CA ASP A 29 4.05 -19.10 5.29
C ASP A 29 3.22 -17.82 5.46
N ILE A 30 1.99 -17.98 5.93
CA ILE A 30 1.03 -16.88 6.10
C ILE A 30 1.48 -15.85 7.16
N LYS A 31 2.17 -16.29 8.22
CA LYS A 31 2.67 -15.37 9.27
C LYS A 31 3.77 -14.49 8.69
N LYS A 32 4.68 -15.11 7.92
CA LYS A 32 5.72 -14.40 7.19
C LYS A 32 5.12 -13.46 6.14
N ALA A 33 4.09 -13.88 5.41
CA ALA A 33 3.44 -13.06 4.40
C ALA A 33 2.91 -11.73 4.98
N HIS A 34 2.09 -11.80 6.04
CA HIS A 34 1.54 -10.61 6.68
C HIS A 34 2.61 -9.75 7.37
N ARG A 35 3.61 -10.38 8.03
CA ARG A 35 4.73 -9.66 8.66
C ARG A 35 5.55 -8.89 7.64
N ILE A 36 5.82 -9.46 6.47
CA ILE A 36 6.56 -8.78 5.39
C ILE A 36 5.68 -7.69 4.78
N ALA A 37 4.43 -8.00 4.44
CA ALA A 37 3.53 -7.04 3.80
C ALA A 37 3.36 -5.75 4.62
N ARG A 38 3.29 -5.86 5.96
CA ARG A 38 3.24 -4.71 6.86
C ARG A 38 4.51 -3.85 6.86
N GLN A 39 5.67 -4.43 6.56
CA GLN A 39 6.96 -3.71 6.59
C GLN A 39 7.30 -3.03 5.26
N ILE A 40 6.69 -3.45 4.16
CA ILE A 40 6.91 -2.83 2.85
C ILE A 40 6.19 -1.49 2.79
N ARG A 41 6.90 -0.43 2.40
CA ARG A 41 6.37 0.91 2.23
C ARG A 41 5.83 1.08 0.81
N ALA A 42 4.70 0.43 0.53
CA ALA A 42 4.00 0.51 -0.74
C ALA A 42 2.49 0.71 -0.53
N GLY A 43 1.87 1.34 -1.51
CA GLY A 43 0.42 1.60 -1.58
C GLY A 43 -0.42 0.35 -1.53
N VAL A 44 -0.02 -0.63 -2.34
CA VAL A 44 -0.67 -1.92 -2.50
C VAL A 44 0.36 -3.02 -2.32
N VAL A 45 0.02 -4.04 -1.52
CA VAL A 45 0.86 -5.23 -1.37
C VAL A 45 0.04 -6.47 -1.66
N TRP A 46 0.40 -7.19 -2.71
CA TRP A 46 -0.21 -8.48 -3.04
C TRP A 46 0.53 -9.62 -2.36
N ILE A 47 -0.18 -10.65 -1.92
CA ILE A 47 0.40 -11.89 -1.39
C ILE A 47 -0.01 -13.03 -2.32
N ASN A 48 0.98 -13.74 -2.86
CA ASN A 48 0.79 -14.88 -3.77
C ASN A 48 -0.06 -14.59 -5.03
N THR A 49 -0.09 -13.33 -5.44
CA THR A 49 -0.68 -12.84 -6.69
C THR A 49 0.04 -11.56 -7.11
N TYR A 50 -0.27 -11.04 -8.29
CA TYR A 50 0.21 -9.74 -8.74
C TYR A 50 -0.82 -9.09 -9.64
N ASN A 51 -0.95 -7.77 -9.55
CA ASN A 51 -1.81 -6.99 -10.45
C ASN A 51 -3.29 -7.40 -10.42
N GLN A 52 -3.78 -7.85 -9.25
CA GLN A 52 -5.20 -8.08 -9.00
C GLN A 52 -5.84 -6.84 -8.40
N PHE A 53 -7.05 -6.53 -8.87
CA PHE A 53 -7.77 -5.30 -8.53
C PHE A 53 -9.20 -5.59 -8.09
N ASP A 54 -9.71 -4.73 -7.23
CA ASP A 54 -11.10 -4.66 -6.83
C ASP A 54 -11.49 -3.18 -6.69
N ALA A 55 -12.62 -2.77 -7.26
CA ALA A 55 -13.04 -1.38 -7.28
C ALA A 55 -13.32 -0.81 -5.87
N ALA A 56 -13.59 -1.66 -4.88
CA ALA A 56 -13.78 -1.26 -3.49
C ALA A 56 -12.46 -1.11 -2.71
N SER A 57 -11.35 -1.66 -3.20
CA SER A 57 -10.04 -1.56 -2.54
C SER A 57 -9.30 -0.29 -2.98
N PRO A 58 -8.79 0.53 -2.05
CA PRO A 58 -8.05 1.73 -2.41
C PRO A 58 -6.75 1.40 -3.15
N PHE A 59 -6.40 2.23 -4.13
CA PHE A 59 -5.17 2.17 -4.90
C PHE A 59 -4.46 3.53 -4.86
N GLY A 60 -3.13 3.54 -4.72
CA GLY A 60 -2.35 4.78 -4.70
C GLY A 60 -1.08 4.63 -3.91
N GLY A 61 -0.05 5.41 -4.25
CA GLY A 61 1.32 5.16 -3.80
C GLY A 61 1.73 5.82 -2.48
N TYR A 62 2.94 5.46 -2.06
CA TYR A 62 3.73 6.14 -1.05
C TYR A 62 4.84 6.96 -1.73
N LYS A 63 5.39 7.95 -1.01
CA LYS A 63 6.54 8.75 -1.45
C LYS A 63 6.26 9.43 -2.80
N GLU A 64 7.20 9.38 -3.74
CA GLU A 64 7.05 9.97 -5.08
C GLU A 64 6.05 9.20 -5.97
N SER A 65 5.50 8.07 -5.50
CA SER A 65 4.46 7.34 -6.25
C SER A 65 3.05 7.90 -6.10
N GLY A 66 2.88 9.04 -5.41
CA GLY A 66 1.64 9.81 -5.42
C GLY A 66 1.15 10.27 -4.06
N ILE A 67 0.12 11.11 -4.08
CA ILE A 67 -0.58 11.66 -2.92
C ILE A 67 -2.05 11.28 -3.02
N GLY A 68 -2.66 10.91 -1.89
CA GLY A 68 -4.06 10.45 -1.85
C GLY A 68 -4.25 8.99 -2.24
N ARG A 69 -5.51 8.59 -2.42
CA ARG A 69 -5.92 7.25 -2.86
C ARG A 69 -7.08 7.37 -3.85
N GLU A 70 -7.07 6.55 -4.89
CA GLU A 70 -8.21 6.33 -5.78
C GLU A 70 -8.87 4.99 -5.46
N LEU A 71 -10.01 4.72 -6.10
CA LEU A 71 -10.90 3.58 -5.82
C LEU A 71 -11.42 3.54 -4.37
N GLY A 72 -12.38 2.65 -4.14
CA GLY A 72 -13.07 2.50 -2.86
C GLY A 72 -13.69 3.79 -2.33
N LYS A 73 -14.08 3.77 -1.06
CA LYS A 73 -14.64 4.98 -0.40
C LYS A 73 -13.63 6.11 -0.25
N PHE A 74 -12.33 5.79 -0.19
CA PHE A 74 -11.26 6.75 0.05
C PHE A 74 -11.09 7.73 -1.11
N ALA A 75 -11.44 7.33 -2.34
CA ALA A 75 -11.42 8.22 -3.49
C ALA A 75 -12.38 9.40 -3.36
N LEU A 76 -13.52 9.19 -2.67
CA LEU A 76 -14.54 10.24 -2.50
C LEU A 76 -13.99 11.44 -1.74
N ASP A 77 -13.11 11.20 -0.76
CA ASP A 77 -12.51 12.27 0.04
C ASP A 77 -11.71 13.28 -0.80
N ASN A 78 -11.21 12.87 -1.98
CA ASN A 78 -10.50 13.77 -2.90
C ASN A 78 -11.44 14.77 -3.61
N TYR A 79 -12.75 14.48 -3.65
CA TYR A 79 -13.74 15.26 -4.40
C TYR A 79 -14.77 15.96 -3.51
N LEU A 80 -14.75 15.70 -2.21
CA LEU A 80 -15.69 16.26 -1.24
C LEU A 80 -15.09 17.46 -0.49
N GLN A 81 -15.97 18.29 0.07
CA GLN A 81 -15.60 19.40 0.96
C GLN A 81 -16.31 19.23 2.29
N THR A 82 -15.55 19.12 3.38
CA THR A 82 -16.10 18.96 4.74
C THR A 82 -16.48 20.32 5.32
N LYS A 83 -17.71 20.43 5.86
CA LYS A 83 -18.21 21.66 6.51
C LYS A 83 -18.67 21.35 7.93
N SER A 84 -18.14 22.10 8.90
CA SER A 84 -18.60 22.07 10.30
C SER A 84 -19.59 23.22 10.54
N VAL A 85 -20.75 22.92 11.12
CA VAL A 85 -21.77 23.91 11.49
C VAL A 85 -22.09 23.77 12.97
N TRP A 86 -22.03 24.87 13.71
CA TRP A 86 -22.33 24.92 15.15
C TRP A 86 -23.50 25.88 15.39
N VAL A 87 -24.40 25.50 16.28
CA VAL A 87 -25.54 26.32 16.69
C VAL A 87 -25.54 26.39 18.22
N ALA A 88 -25.58 27.60 18.77
CA ALA A 88 -25.88 27.81 20.18
C ALA A 88 -27.41 27.94 20.32
N LEU A 89 -28.00 27.15 21.22
CA LEU A 89 -29.42 27.17 21.56
C LEU A 89 -29.66 28.05 22.79
#